data_AF-A0A1G7Y9X8-F1
#
_entry.id   AF-A0A1G7Y9X8-F1
#
_cell.length_a   1.000
_cell.length_b   1.000
_cell.length_c   1.000
_cell.angle_alpha   90.00
_cell.angle_beta   90.00
_cell.angle_gamma   90.00
#
_symmetry.space_group_name_H-M   'P 1'
#
loop_
_entity.id
_entity.type
_entity.pdbx_description
1 polymer ?
#
loop_
_entity_poly.entity_id
_entity_poly.type
_entity_poly.pdbx_seq_one_letter_code
_entity_poly.pdbx_strand_id
1 'polypeptide(L)'
;MLRAVRRRVVALALGTAAALAVPSAFLAPPAQAFEDGVRGGQAKVLDTLDLPEAWRVTKGEGVVVAVLDSGVDPVHRDLQGSVIVGKDFTEGANPPNVPPRRLHGTYMASLIAGHGHGLGGEDGVIGVAPESRVLSVRVILEDEEPGFRAFNSDPRFEDVVAKGIRYAVDQGADVINMSISKELATEKERAAIGYAVSKGVVLVAAAGNDGAPAPGGTGFAPYSYPAAFPGVVSVAAADHGLRRASFSNWNPSVLLAAPGVDILGAGPGDEYWVGKGTSQATALVSGVVALIKAEHPNLPPALVIQALTAGAIKRPTGGYDTDLGFGVVNAARSLAEAARLARYTFVADGSHAHDPARVLGAGKGAKRNASGGTAGNAGEGMGGGTGGGTGEGTAGNAGGNTERGAAGSARQGRATPPPVEVVRRDSSRITIYGGVAVVAGIAALVSVGVIALLVGRARRVTPEPVTFLISAQPGSGE
;
A
#
# COMPACT_ATOMS: atom_id res chain seq x y z
N MET A 1 45.97 -95.67 -52.83
CA MET A 1 46.86 -94.94 -51.90
C MET A 1 46.26 -93.54 -51.74
N LEU A 2 45.48 -93.22 -50.71
CA LEU A 2 45.82 -92.78 -49.33
C LEU A 2 45.40 -91.29 -49.09
N ARG A 3 44.26 -91.13 -48.38
CA ARG A 3 43.86 -90.14 -47.34
C ARG A 3 44.06 -88.60 -47.50
N ALA A 4 42.92 -87.89 -47.61
CA ALA A 4 42.27 -87.00 -46.61
C ALA A 4 42.95 -85.74 -45.95
N VAL A 5 42.08 -84.70 -45.77
CA VAL A 5 41.90 -83.71 -44.65
C VAL A 5 42.33 -82.22 -44.86
N ARG A 6 41.32 -81.31 -44.74
CA ARG A 6 41.17 -79.93 -44.13
C ARG A 6 42.44 -79.02 -43.97
N ARG A 7 42.43 -77.66 -43.98
CA ARG A 7 41.51 -76.61 -43.44
C ARG A 7 42.06 -75.17 -43.78
N ARG A 8 41.18 -74.16 -43.95
CA ARG A 8 41.24 -72.67 -43.68
C ARG A 8 42.53 -71.83 -43.90
N VAL A 9 42.35 -70.59 -44.41
CA VAL A 9 42.77 -69.28 -43.79
C VAL A 9 41.97 -68.12 -44.45
N VAL A 10 41.70 -67.09 -43.63
CA VAL A 10 40.95 -65.84 -43.87
C VAL A 10 41.92 -64.66 -44.09
N ALA A 11 41.59 -63.70 -44.95
CA ALA A 11 42.07 -62.31 -44.86
C ALA A 11 40.96 -61.37 -45.38
N LEU A 12 40.35 -60.60 -44.48
CA LEU A 12 39.26 -59.67 -44.76
C LEU A 12 39.85 -58.26 -44.93
N ALA A 13 39.64 -57.66 -46.10
CA ALA A 13 40.11 -56.33 -46.45
C ALA A 13 39.23 -55.22 -45.86
N LEU A 14 39.88 -54.14 -45.42
CA LEU A 14 39.27 -52.88 -45.02
C LEU A 14 38.60 -52.21 -46.24
N GLY A 15 37.27 -52.16 -46.24
CA GLY A 15 36.47 -51.34 -47.16
C GLY A 15 36.01 -50.06 -46.48
N THR A 16 36.40 -48.91 -47.03
CA THR A 16 35.96 -47.57 -46.63
C THR A 16 34.47 -47.36 -46.95
N ALA A 17 33.62 -47.40 -45.93
CA ALA A 17 32.23 -46.96 -46.03
C ALA A 17 32.15 -45.45 -45.76
N ALA A 18 31.76 -44.68 -46.77
CA ALA A 18 31.37 -43.29 -46.62
C ALA A 18 30.04 -43.21 -45.84
N ALA A 19 30.12 -42.93 -44.55
CA ALA A 19 28.95 -42.62 -43.74
C ALA A 19 28.54 -41.16 -43.98
N LEU A 20 27.38 -40.97 -44.61
CA LEU A 20 26.63 -39.71 -44.60
C LEU A 20 26.30 -39.36 -43.15
N ALA A 21 27.09 -38.46 -42.55
CA ALA A 21 26.73 -37.82 -41.29
C ALA A 21 25.58 -36.84 -41.57
N VAL A 22 24.35 -37.30 -41.37
CA VAL A 22 23.22 -36.40 -41.13
C VAL A 22 23.56 -35.68 -39.82
N PRO A 23 23.68 -34.34 -39.79
CA PRO A 23 23.79 -33.66 -38.52
C PRO A 23 22.45 -33.87 -37.82
N SER A 24 22.45 -34.71 -36.78
CA SER A 24 21.41 -34.70 -35.76
C SER A 24 21.41 -33.30 -35.18
N ALA A 25 20.50 -32.46 -35.68
CA ALA A 25 20.14 -31.24 -35.00
C ALA A 25 19.66 -31.69 -33.62
N PHE A 26 20.50 -31.47 -32.60
CA PHE A 26 20.00 -31.34 -31.25
C PHE A 26 18.95 -30.24 -31.33
N LEU A 27 17.67 -30.61 -31.40
CA LEU A 27 16.63 -29.71 -30.93
C LEU A 27 17.00 -29.46 -29.48
N ALA A 28 17.61 -28.30 -29.24
CA ALA A 28 17.50 -27.68 -27.95
C ALA A 28 16.02 -27.78 -27.56
N PRO A 29 15.68 -28.17 -26.33
CA PRO A 29 14.32 -27.98 -25.87
C PRO A 29 13.93 -26.55 -26.23
N PRO A 30 12.72 -26.30 -26.77
CA PRO A 30 12.30 -24.94 -27.06
C PRO A 30 12.66 -24.13 -25.83
N ALA A 31 13.47 -23.09 -26.02
CA ALA A 31 13.72 -22.14 -24.96
C ALA A 31 12.35 -21.83 -24.38
N GLN A 32 12.11 -22.21 -23.13
CA GLN A 32 10.93 -21.78 -22.42
C GLN A 32 10.91 -20.27 -22.65
N ALA A 33 9.91 -19.80 -23.40
CA ALA A 33 9.70 -18.38 -23.55
C ALA A 33 9.70 -17.87 -22.12
N PHE A 34 10.71 -17.08 -21.76
CA PHE A 34 10.81 -16.52 -20.43
C PHE A 34 9.51 -15.76 -20.24
N GLU A 35 8.62 -16.29 -19.40
CA GLU A 35 7.52 -15.54 -18.82
C GLU A 35 8.08 -14.17 -18.45
N ASP A 36 7.33 -13.13 -18.79
CA ASP A 36 7.65 -11.77 -18.40
C ASP A 36 8.11 -11.75 -16.92
N GLY A 37 9.38 -11.39 -16.71
CA GLY A 37 9.99 -11.39 -15.38
C GLY A 37 9.23 -10.49 -14.39
N VAL A 38 8.44 -9.54 -14.90
CA VAL A 38 7.58 -8.66 -14.11
C VAL A 38 6.39 -9.42 -13.51
N ARG A 39 5.53 -10.04 -14.34
CA ARG A 39 4.40 -10.86 -13.86
C ARG A 39 4.87 -12.00 -12.95
N GLY A 40 5.95 -12.68 -13.33
CA GLY A 40 6.57 -13.73 -12.50
C GLY A 40 7.02 -13.24 -11.12
N GLY A 41 7.52 -12.00 -11.05
CA GLY A 41 7.90 -11.34 -9.79
C GLY A 41 6.73 -11.07 -8.83
N GLN A 42 5.48 -11.09 -9.30
CA GLN A 42 4.29 -10.92 -8.46
C GLN A 42 3.73 -12.25 -7.92
N ALA A 43 4.15 -13.40 -8.43
CA ALA A 43 3.54 -14.71 -8.17
C ALA A 43 3.25 -14.96 -6.68
N LYS A 44 4.23 -14.68 -5.82
CA LYS A 44 4.08 -14.88 -4.38
C LYS A 44 2.99 -14.03 -3.73
N VAL A 45 2.82 -12.77 -4.17
CA VAL A 45 1.77 -11.88 -3.67
C VAL A 45 0.41 -12.37 -4.18
N LEU A 46 0.32 -12.75 -5.46
CA LEU A 46 -0.91 -13.29 -6.05
C LEU A 46 -1.39 -14.55 -5.31
N ASP A 47 -0.48 -15.46 -5.01
CA ASP A 47 -0.76 -16.70 -4.28
C ASP A 47 -1.14 -16.44 -2.81
N THR A 48 -0.41 -15.55 -2.12
CA THR A 48 -0.67 -15.24 -0.70
C THR A 48 -2.09 -14.67 -0.51
N LEU A 49 -2.49 -13.81 -1.44
CA LEU A 49 -3.80 -13.18 -1.43
C LEU A 49 -4.91 -14.05 -2.03
N ASP A 50 -4.55 -15.19 -2.63
CA ASP A 50 -5.48 -16.10 -3.32
C ASP A 50 -6.29 -15.36 -4.43
N LEU A 51 -5.57 -14.55 -5.22
CA LEU A 51 -6.17 -13.73 -6.27
C LEU A 51 -6.76 -14.54 -7.43
N PRO A 52 -6.13 -15.62 -7.91
CA PRO A 52 -6.73 -16.44 -8.96
C PRO A 52 -8.11 -16.98 -8.58
N GLU A 53 -8.32 -17.37 -7.32
CA GLU A 53 -9.64 -17.81 -6.85
C GLU A 53 -10.62 -16.63 -6.71
N ALA A 54 -10.17 -15.49 -6.17
CA ALA A 54 -10.98 -14.29 -6.07
C ALA A 54 -11.48 -13.79 -7.45
N TRP A 55 -10.62 -13.82 -8.46
CA TRP A 55 -10.91 -13.40 -9.83
C TRP A 55 -11.89 -14.30 -10.58
N ARG A 56 -12.20 -15.50 -10.07
CA ARG A 56 -13.32 -16.32 -10.57
C ARG A 56 -14.68 -15.74 -10.20
N VAL A 57 -14.73 -14.88 -9.18
CA VAL A 57 -15.93 -14.17 -8.73
C VAL A 57 -16.00 -12.80 -9.38
N THR A 58 -14.98 -11.97 -9.19
CA THR A 58 -14.91 -10.61 -9.72
C THR A 58 -13.47 -10.12 -9.82
N LYS A 59 -13.23 -9.17 -10.74
CA LYS A 59 -11.95 -8.47 -10.91
C LYS A 59 -12.03 -6.97 -10.59
N GLY A 60 -13.15 -6.52 -9.99
CA GLY A 60 -13.29 -5.15 -9.53
C GLY A 60 -14.00 -4.19 -10.50
N GLU A 61 -14.67 -4.71 -11.54
CA GLU A 61 -15.40 -3.89 -12.52
C GLU A 61 -16.38 -2.93 -11.83
N GLY A 62 -16.45 -1.69 -12.33
CA GLY A 62 -17.40 -0.68 -11.87
C GLY A 62 -16.99 0.06 -10.59
N VAL A 63 -15.92 -0.36 -9.92
CA VAL A 63 -15.44 0.28 -8.68
C VAL A 63 -14.42 1.38 -8.98
N VAL A 64 -14.56 2.51 -8.27
CA VAL A 64 -13.58 3.60 -8.29
C VAL A 64 -12.79 3.62 -6.98
N VAL A 65 -11.47 3.41 -7.09
CA VAL A 65 -10.54 3.53 -5.97
C VAL A 65 -9.81 4.86 -6.07
N ALA A 66 -10.05 5.78 -5.13
CA ALA A 66 -9.28 7.00 -5.04
C ALA A 66 -7.92 6.74 -4.38
N VAL A 67 -6.85 7.12 -5.07
CA VAL A 67 -5.48 7.07 -4.56
C VAL A 67 -5.08 8.49 -4.17
N LEU A 68 -5.10 8.76 -2.86
CA LEU A 68 -4.66 10.01 -2.26
C LEU A 68 -3.16 9.91 -1.98
N ASP A 69 -2.34 10.40 -2.91
CA ASP A 69 -0.89 10.17 -2.92
C ASP A 69 -0.15 11.30 -3.65
N SER A 70 1.05 11.05 -4.20
CA SER A 70 1.85 12.01 -4.99
C SER A 70 1.37 12.21 -6.43
N GLY A 71 0.32 11.50 -6.82
CA GLY A 71 -0.19 11.45 -8.19
C GLY A 71 0.12 10.12 -8.86
N VAL A 72 -0.51 9.90 -10.02
CA VAL A 72 -0.44 8.67 -10.80
C VAL A 72 -0.09 9.06 -12.23
N ASP A 73 0.87 8.36 -12.82
CA ASP A 73 1.17 8.44 -14.24
C ASP A 73 0.02 7.78 -15.04
N PRO A 74 -0.84 8.57 -15.72
CA PRO A 74 -2.03 8.02 -16.38
C PRO A 74 -1.69 7.37 -17.73
N VAL A 75 -0.44 7.48 -18.20
CA VAL A 75 -0.01 6.92 -19.49
C VAL A 75 0.91 5.71 -19.33
N HIS A 76 1.20 5.28 -18.10
CA HIS A 76 1.89 4.02 -17.86
C HIS A 76 1.11 2.86 -18.51
N ARG A 77 1.78 2.02 -19.30
CA ARG A 77 1.14 0.99 -20.12
C ARG A 77 0.18 0.05 -19.38
N ASP A 78 0.51 -0.29 -18.12
CA ASP A 78 -0.32 -1.17 -17.28
C ASP A 78 -1.49 -0.46 -16.58
N LEU A 79 -1.63 0.85 -16.75
CA LEU A 79 -2.63 1.69 -16.07
C LEU A 79 -3.42 2.56 -17.04
N GLN A 80 -2.90 2.78 -18.25
CA GLN A 80 -3.55 3.60 -19.25
C GLN A 80 -4.98 3.12 -19.50
N GLY A 81 -5.94 4.07 -19.49
CA GLY A 81 -7.38 3.78 -19.60
C GLY A 81 -8.09 3.57 -18.26
N SER A 82 -7.38 3.16 -17.21
CA SER A 82 -7.96 2.93 -15.87
C SER A 82 -7.82 4.13 -14.93
N VAL A 83 -6.98 5.11 -15.25
CA VAL A 83 -6.72 6.29 -14.40
C VAL A 83 -7.64 7.48 -14.77
N ILE A 84 -8.39 7.96 -13.79
CA ILE A 84 -9.07 9.26 -13.77
C ILE A 84 -8.12 10.26 -13.11
N VAL A 85 -7.68 11.27 -13.85
CA VAL A 85 -6.87 12.36 -13.29
C VAL A 85 -7.79 13.28 -12.48
N GLY A 86 -7.61 13.29 -11.16
CA GLY A 86 -8.34 14.13 -10.24
C GLY A 86 -7.60 15.42 -9.90
N LYS A 87 -8.06 16.09 -8.84
CA LYS A 87 -7.51 17.37 -8.39
C LYS A 87 -6.13 17.22 -7.76
N ASP A 88 -5.27 18.20 -8.05
CA ASP A 88 -4.01 18.42 -7.34
C ASP A 88 -4.21 19.44 -6.21
N PHE A 89 -4.12 18.98 -4.96
CA PHE A 89 -4.21 19.82 -3.77
C PHE A 89 -2.86 20.41 -3.34
N THR A 90 -1.78 20.03 -4.02
CA THR A 90 -0.42 20.55 -3.84
C THR A 90 -0.08 21.67 -4.83
N GLU A 91 -1.01 22.01 -5.72
CA GLU A 91 -0.86 23.05 -6.73
C GLU A 91 -0.33 24.36 -6.13
N GLY A 92 0.71 24.92 -6.76
CA GLY A 92 1.38 26.13 -6.31
C GLY A 92 2.47 25.94 -5.25
N ALA A 93 2.73 24.72 -4.79
CA ALA A 93 3.87 24.42 -3.92
C ALA A 93 5.19 24.28 -4.70
N ASN A 94 5.16 23.65 -5.88
CA ASN A 94 6.31 23.55 -6.77
C ASN A 94 6.41 24.78 -7.68
N PRO A 95 7.63 25.13 -8.15
CA PRO A 95 7.80 26.02 -9.28
C PRO A 95 7.04 25.52 -10.53
N PRO A 96 6.56 26.41 -11.42
CA PRO A 96 5.90 26.01 -12.64
C PRO A 96 6.79 25.10 -13.50
N ASN A 97 6.17 24.14 -14.21
CA ASN A 97 6.84 23.26 -15.18
C ASN A 97 7.95 22.35 -14.61
N VAL A 98 7.92 22.02 -13.31
CA VAL A 98 8.77 20.99 -12.72
C VAL A 98 7.96 19.69 -12.59
N PRO A 99 8.07 18.73 -13.52
CA PRO A 99 7.37 17.46 -13.38
C PRO A 99 8.01 16.62 -12.26
N PRO A 100 7.19 15.93 -11.45
CA PRO A 100 7.71 14.99 -10.46
C PRO A 100 8.45 13.85 -11.16
N ARG A 101 9.63 13.50 -10.65
CA ARG A 101 10.47 12.42 -11.21
C ARG A 101 10.09 11.05 -10.68
N ARG A 102 9.56 11.00 -9.46
CA ARG A 102 8.94 9.81 -8.87
C ARG A 102 7.48 10.12 -8.62
N LEU A 103 6.67 9.08 -8.68
CA LEU A 103 5.26 9.11 -8.36
C LEU A 103 4.97 7.81 -7.60
N HIS A 104 5.11 7.85 -6.28
CA HIS A 104 4.71 6.78 -5.39
C HIS A 104 3.25 6.36 -5.63
N GLY A 105 2.36 7.30 -5.97
CA GLY A 105 0.98 6.98 -6.31
C GLY A 105 0.83 6.09 -7.55
N THR A 106 1.72 6.18 -8.56
CA THR A 106 1.72 5.24 -9.70
C THR A 106 1.93 3.80 -9.23
N TYR A 107 2.84 3.61 -8.28
CA TYR A 107 3.11 2.31 -7.70
C TYR A 107 1.90 1.80 -6.92
N MET A 108 1.27 2.64 -6.10
CA MET A 108 0.06 2.22 -5.37
C MET A 108 -1.09 1.88 -6.33
N ALA A 109 -1.32 2.72 -7.34
CA ALA A 109 -2.34 2.50 -8.36
C ALA A 109 -2.13 1.19 -9.12
N SER A 110 -0.88 0.82 -9.43
CA SER A 110 -0.58 -0.43 -10.15
C SER A 110 -0.89 -1.68 -9.33
N LEU A 111 -0.65 -1.64 -8.02
CA LEU A 111 -0.98 -2.74 -7.11
C LEU A 111 -2.50 -2.90 -6.92
N ILE A 112 -3.25 -1.82 -7.11
CA ILE A 112 -4.72 -1.82 -7.02
C ILE A 112 -5.32 -2.27 -8.36
N ALA A 113 -5.03 -1.55 -9.44
CA ALA A 113 -5.76 -1.61 -10.72
C ALA A 113 -4.85 -1.78 -11.95
N GLY A 114 -3.60 -2.22 -11.77
CA GLY A 114 -2.76 -2.62 -12.90
C GLY A 114 -3.48 -3.70 -13.72
N HIS A 115 -3.66 -3.48 -15.02
CA HIS A 115 -4.37 -4.43 -15.88
C HIS A 115 -3.42 -5.16 -16.85
N GLY A 116 -2.11 -4.95 -16.68
CA GLY A 116 -1.09 -5.42 -17.59
C GLY A 116 -1.15 -4.73 -18.94
N HIS A 117 -0.35 -5.20 -19.88
CA HIS A 117 -0.37 -4.79 -21.26
C HIS A 117 -0.06 -5.97 -22.18
N GLY A 118 0.09 -5.71 -23.48
CA GLY A 118 0.35 -6.76 -24.45
C GLY A 118 -0.90 -7.58 -24.76
N LEU A 119 -0.70 -8.72 -25.43
CA LEU A 119 -1.80 -9.58 -25.85
C LEU A 119 -2.49 -10.17 -24.61
N GLY A 120 -3.77 -9.86 -24.42
CA GLY A 120 -4.54 -10.38 -23.29
C GLY A 120 -4.16 -9.82 -21.90
N GLY A 121 -3.32 -8.78 -21.82
CA GLY A 121 -2.87 -8.23 -20.53
C GLY A 121 -1.87 -9.13 -19.78
N GLU A 122 -1.21 -10.04 -20.51
CA GLU A 122 -0.30 -11.03 -19.92
C GLU A 122 1.06 -10.43 -19.51
N ASP A 123 1.46 -9.29 -20.09
CA ASP A 123 2.69 -8.58 -19.76
C ASP A 123 2.47 -7.53 -18.66
N GLY A 124 3.55 -7.11 -17.99
CA GLY A 124 3.59 -6.04 -17.00
C GLY A 124 3.03 -6.46 -15.64
N VAL A 125 2.52 -5.49 -14.87
CA VAL A 125 1.95 -5.70 -13.53
C VAL A 125 0.45 -5.87 -13.57
N ILE A 126 -0.06 -6.73 -12.67
CA ILE A 126 -1.48 -6.96 -12.45
C ILE A 126 -1.75 -6.55 -11.01
N GLY A 127 -2.74 -5.68 -10.85
CA GLY A 127 -3.26 -5.26 -9.57
C GLY A 127 -4.23 -6.29 -9.01
N VAL A 128 -4.60 -6.12 -7.75
CA VAL A 128 -5.58 -6.97 -7.08
C VAL A 128 -6.98 -6.88 -7.72
N ALA A 129 -7.37 -5.70 -8.19
CA ALA A 129 -8.65 -5.40 -8.83
C ALA A 129 -8.43 -4.78 -10.22
N PRO A 130 -7.97 -5.57 -11.21
CA PRO A 130 -7.48 -5.04 -12.50
C PRO A 130 -8.58 -4.39 -13.36
N GLU A 131 -9.86 -4.65 -13.09
CA GLU A 131 -10.98 -4.05 -13.82
C GLU A 131 -11.57 -2.82 -13.08
N SER A 132 -10.98 -2.43 -11.95
CA SER A 132 -11.34 -1.19 -11.25
C SER A 132 -10.70 0.04 -11.89
N ARG A 133 -11.22 1.23 -11.56
CA ARG A 133 -10.65 2.50 -11.99
C ARG A 133 -9.97 3.21 -10.83
N VAL A 134 -8.90 3.96 -11.12
CA VAL A 134 -8.18 4.74 -10.11
C VAL A 134 -8.48 6.22 -10.28
N LEU A 135 -9.01 6.86 -9.24
CA LEU A 135 -9.07 8.32 -9.14
C LEU A 135 -7.78 8.84 -8.50
N SER A 136 -6.89 9.42 -9.30
CA SER A 136 -5.64 10.00 -8.83
C SER A 136 -5.89 11.36 -8.18
N VAL A 137 -5.69 11.48 -6.87
CA VAL A 137 -5.83 12.74 -6.12
C VAL A 137 -4.50 13.06 -5.48
N ARG A 138 -3.86 14.15 -5.93
CA ARG A 138 -2.55 14.51 -5.41
C ARG A 138 -2.69 15.32 -4.13
N VAL A 139 -2.18 14.78 -3.03
CA VAL A 139 -2.25 15.39 -1.68
C VAL A 139 -0.90 15.46 -0.98
N ILE A 140 0.15 14.92 -1.59
CA ILE A 140 1.53 15.02 -1.11
C ILE A 140 2.49 15.35 -2.27
N LEU A 141 3.66 15.87 -1.90
CA LEU A 141 4.82 15.94 -2.78
C LEU A 141 5.81 14.84 -2.39
N GLU A 142 6.57 14.33 -3.35
CA GLU A 142 7.75 13.50 -3.11
C GLU A 142 8.88 14.35 -2.52
N ASP A 143 9.74 13.72 -1.72
CA ASP A 143 10.84 14.36 -0.99
C ASP A 143 11.81 15.13 -1.89
N GLU A 144 12.03 14.66 -3.13
CA GLU A 144 12.93 15.30 -4.08
C GLU A 144 12.33 16.52 -4.79
N GLU A 145 11.02 16.76 -4.64
CA GLU A 145 10.37 17.88 -5.29
C GLU A 145 10.80 19.21 -4.66
N PRO A 146 11.11 20.26 -5.44
CA PRO A 146 11.63 21.52 -4.91
C PRO A 146 10.70 22.17 -3.88
N GLY A 147 9.39 22.01 -4.06
CA GLY A 147 8.35 22.53 -3.20
C GLY A 147 8.16 21.75 -1.90
N PHE A 148 8.75 20.56 -1.74
CA PHE A 148 8.45 19.64 -0.63
C PHE A 148 8.55 20.29 0.76
N ARG A 149 9.64 21.02 1.02
CA ARG A 149 9.83 21.68 2.33
C ARG A 149 8.84 22.81 2.56
N ALA A 150 8.57 23.61 1.53
CA ALA A 150 7.61 24.71 1.61
C ALA A 150 6.19 24.17 1.82
N PHE A 151 5.81 23.15 1.04
CA PHE A 151 4.54 22.45 1.16
C PHE A 151 4.27 21.97 2.59
N ASN A 152 5.24 21.28 3.21
CA ASN A 152 5.08 20.70 4.55
C ASN A 152 5.13 21.72 5.70
N SER A 153 5.48 22.99 5.43
CA SER A 153 5.55 24.05 6.44
C SER A 153 4.57 25.19 6.22
N ASP A 154 3.85 25.20 5.09
CA ASP A 154 2.94 26.26 4.72
C ASP A 154 1.49 25.95 5.17
N PRO A 155 0.88 26.81 6.00
CA PRO A 155 -0.48 26.61 6.51
C PRO A 155 -1.56 26.38 5.46
N ARG A 156 -1.33 26.83 4.22
CA ARG A 156 -2.26 26.62 3.09
C ARG A 156 -2.51 25.13 2.81
N PHE A 157 -1.53 24.27 3.12
CA PHE A 157 -1.55 22.84 2.82
C PHE A 157 -1.85 21.94 4.04
N GLU A 158 -2.10 22.50 5.22
CA GLU A 158 -2.33 21.70 6.45
C GLU A 158 -3.51 20.70 6.32
N ASP A 159 -4.53 21.04 5.54
CA ASP A 159 -5.78 20.26 5.44
C ASP A 159 -5.93 19.48 4.12
N VAL A 160 -4.86 19.37 3.31
CA VAL A 160 -4.95 18.78 1.96
C VAL A 160 -5.50 17.36 1.96
N VAL A 161 -5.14 16.54 2.95
CA VAL A 161 -5.65 15.18 3.09
C VAL A 161 -7.16 15.19 3.37
N ALA A 162 -7.63 16.02 4.30
CA ALA A 162 -9.07 16.14 4.59
C ALA A 162 -9.85 16.64 3.37
N LYS A 163 -9.32 17.61 2.62
CA LYS A 163 -9.92 18.11 1.37
C LYS A 163 -9.95 17.02 0.30
N GLY A 164 -8.85 16.26 0.15
CA GLY A 164 -8.74 15.13 -0.77
C GLY A 164 -9.76 14.03 -0.48
N ILE A 165 -9.96 13.68 0.79
CA ILE A 165 -10.95 12.66 1.20
C ILE A 165 -12.35 13.10 0.77
N ARG A 166 -12.75 14.34 1.10
CA ARG A 166 -14.07 14.85 0.72
C ARG A 166 -14.25 14.89 -0.79
N TYR A 167 -13.24 15.39 -1.51
CA TYR A 167 -13.24 15.42 -2.97
C TYR A 167 -13.41 14.02 -3.57
N ALA A 168 -12.66 13.02 -3.10
CA ALA A 168 -12.77 11.65 -3.61
C ALA A 168 -14.19 11.09 -3.43
N VAL A 169 -14.79 11.28 -2.26
CA VAL A 169 -16.18 10.89 -1.99
C VAL A 169 -17.14 11.59 -2.95
N ASP A 170 -16.98 12.90 -3.13
CA ASP A 170 -17.83 13.72 -4.01
C ASP A 170 -17.66 13.38 -5.49
N GLN A 171 -16.54 12.76 -5.87
CA GLN A 171 -16.28 12.22 -7.21
C GLN A 171 -16.74 10.75 -7.37
N GLY A 172 -17.40 10.17 -6.37
CA GLY A 172 -17.96 8.83 -6.45
C GLY A 172 -16.96 7.71 -6.20
N ALA A 173 -15.89 7.95 -5.44
CA ALA A 173 -15.01 6.87 -5.01
C ALA A 173 -15.71 5.93 -4.03
N ASP A 174 -15.57 4.61 -4.24
CA ASP A 174 -16.06 3.57 -3.33
C ASP A 174 -15.03 3.22 -2.25
N VAL A 175 -13.76 3.40 -2.59
CA VAL A 175 -12.60 3.09 -1.76
C VAL A 175 -11.62 4.25 -1.81
N ILE A 176 -11.02 4.60 -0.67
CA ILE A 176 -9.96 5.60 -0.57
C ILE A 176 -8.70 4.93 -0.02
N ASN A 177 -7.67 4.81 -0.87
CA ASN A 177 -6.32 4.40 -0.50
C ASN A 177 -5.49 5.61 -0.05
N MET A 178 -4.94 5.55 1.15
CA MET A 178 -4.07 6.57 1.74
C MET A 178 -2.76 5.92 2.20
N SER A 179 -1.81 5.81 1.29
CA SER A 179 -0.47 5.31 1.59
C SER A 179 0.44 6.41 2.16
N ILE A 180 -0.11 7.21 3.07
CA ILE A 180 0.51 8.38 3.70
C ILE A 180 0.41 8.25 5.21
N SER A 181 1.37 8.84 5.94
CA SER A 181 1.40 8.81 7.40
C SER A 181 1.82 10.16 7.95
N LYS A 182 1.15 10.59 9.02
CA LYS A 182 1.60 11.67 9.90
C LYS A 182 1.32 11.36 11.36
N GLU A 183 2.10 11.95 12.27
CA GLU A 183 1.98 11.67 13.71
C GLU A 183 0.77 12.35 14.36
N LEU A 184 0.32 13.49 13.83
CA LEU A 184 -0.70 14.32 14.48
C LEU A 184 -2.07 14.13 13.84
N ALA A 185 -3.04 13.75 14.68
CA ALA A 185 -4.45 13.75 14.33
C ALA A 185 -4.97 15.19 14.17
N THR A 186 -5.85 15.41 13.18
CA THR A 186 -6.57 16.69 13.03
C THR A 186 -8.08 16.50 13.10
N GLU A 187 -8.80 17.49 13.61
CA GLU A 187 -10.27 17.46 13.66
C GLU A 187 -10.88 17.41 12.26
N LYS A 188 -10.27 18.11 11.29
CA LYS A 188 -10.74 18.17 9.91
C LYS A 188 -10.63 16.83 9.20
N GLU A 189 -9.56 16.06 9.43
CA GLU A 189 -9.45 14.70 8.89
C GLU A 189 -10.45 13.77 9.55
N ARG A 190 -10.61 13.83 10.88
CA ARG A 190 -11.63 13.05 11.58
C ARG A 190 -13.02 13.33 11.00
N ALA A 191 -13.35 14.59 10.74
CA ALA A 191 -14.62 14.98 10.12
C ALA A 191 -14.75 14.48 8.67
N ALA A 192 -13.67 14.52 7.88
CA ALA A 192 -13.66 14.01 6.51
C ALA A 192 -13.81 12.46 6.45
N ILE A 193 -13.20 11.75 7.40
CA ILE A 193 -13.35 10.29 7.56
C ILE A 193 -14.79 9.95 7.94
N GLY A 194 -15.37 10.66 8.92
CA GLY A 194 -16.77 10.49 9.29
C GLY A 194 -17.71 10.74 8.10
N TYR A 195 -17.42 11.76 7.28
CA TYR A 195 -18.15 12.02 6.03
C TYR A 195 -18.06 10.85 5.06
N ALA A 196 -16.86 10.37 4.75
CA ALA A 196 -16.64 9.24 3.83
C ALA A 196 -17.36 7.96 4.30
N VAL A 197 -17.23 7.61 5.59
CA VAL A 197 -17.93 6.45 6.18
C VAL A 197 -19.45 6.62 6.07
N SER A 198 -19.99 7.81 6.34
CA SER A 198 -21.43 8.09 6.21
C SER A 198 -21.97 7.95 4.78
N LYS A 199 -21.08 8.03 3.78
CA LYS A 199 -21.38 7.85 2.36
C LYS A 199 -21.11 6.42 1.87
N GLY A 200 -20.76 5.50 2.75
CA GLY A 200 -20.52 4.10 2.40
C GLY A 200 -19.15 3.83 1.76
N VAL A 201 -18.23 4.81 1.83
CA VAL A 201 -16.87 4.71 1.30
C VAL A 201 -15.96 4.04 2.32
N VAL A 202 -15.15 3.08 1.87
CA VAL A 202 -14.17 2.38 2.72
C VAL A 202 -12.82 3.09 2.63
N LEU A 203 -12.24 3.43 3.78
CA LEU A 203 -10.94 4.09 3.84
C LEU A 203 -9.87 3.10 4.30
N VAL A 204 -8.75 3.06 3.60
CA VAL A 204 -7.62 2.16 3.86
C VAL A 204 -6.36 2.99 3.96
N ALA A 205 -5.59 2.83 5.04
CA ALA A 205 -4.40 3.63 5.28
C ALA A 205 -3.24 2.86 5.91
N ALA A 206 -2.03 3.32 5.62
CA ALA A 206 -0.79 2.73 6.08
C ALA A 206 -0.56 2.92 7.59
N ALA A 207 -0.22 1.84 8.29
CA ALA A 207 0.07 1.89 9.74
C ALA A 207 1.36 2.66 10.09
N GLY A 208 2.28 2.83 9.14
CA GLY A 208 3.56 3.56 9.30
C GLY A 208 4.79 2.64 9.30
N ASN A 209 5.97 3.22 9.14
CA ASN A 209 7.22 2.52 8.83
C ASN A 209 8.37 2.76 9.85
N ASP A 210 8.07 3.20 11.07
CA ASP A 210 9.06 3.46 12.12
C ASP A 210 9.53 2.18 12.84
N GLY A 211 8.65 1.17 12.93
CA GLY A 211 8.96 -0.21 13.32
C GLY A 211 9.27 -0.45 14.80
N ALA A 212 9.74 0.58 15.51
CA ALA A 212 10.14 0.53 16.90
C ALA A 212 9.38 1.57 17.73
N PRO A 213 9.24 1.34 19.05
CA PRO A 213 8.71 2.35 19.95
C PRO A 213 9.49 3.65 19.89
N ALA A 214 8.78 4.77 19.89
CA ALA A 214 9.42 6.07 20.03
C ALA A 214 10.05 6.19 21.45
N PRO A 215 11.28 6.72 21.58
CA PRO A 215 11.87 7.00 22.89
C PRO A 215 10.96 7.87 23.75
N GLY A 216 10.63 7.41 24.96
CA GLY A 216 9.70 8.10 25.87
C GLY A 216 8.21 7.91 25.54
N GLY A 217 7.88 7.04 24.57
CA GLY A 217 6.50 6.73 24.16
C GLY A 217 5.83 5.63 25.00
N THR A 218 4.69 5.16 24.51
CA THR A 218 3.78 4.22 25.19
C THR A 218 4.25 2.76 25.18
N GLY A 219 5.51 2.49 24.84
CA GLY A 219 6.02 1.15 24.56
C GLY A 219 5.59 0.57 23.21
N PHE A 220 4.89 1.34 22.37
CA PHE A 220 4.46 0.97 21.02
C PHE A 220 5.11 1.89 19.97
N ALA A 221 5.15 1.44 18.72
CA ALA A 221 5.48 2.31 17.59
C ALA A 221 4.45 3.47 17.49
N PRO A 222 4.86 4.66 16.98
CA PRO A 222 3.96 5.80 16.88
C PRO A 222 2.70 5.47 16.07
N TYR A 223 1.58 6.08 16.46
CA TYR A 223 0.35 6.01 15.68
C TYR A 223 0.50 6.85 14.42
N SER A 224 0.06 6.31 13.28
CA SER A 224 0.00 7.03 12.02
C SER A 224 -1.43 7.46 11.75
N TYR A 225 -1.64 8.72 11.43
CA TYR A 225 -2.90 9.25 10.95
C TYR A 225 -2.83 9.44 9.42
N PRO A 226 -3.91 9.12 8.68
CA PRO A 226 -5.26 8.80 9.18
C PRO A 226 -5.51 7.35 9.62
N ALA A 227 -4.56 6.43 9.52
CA ALA A 227 -4.77 5.00 9.82
C ALA A 227 -5.31 4.72 11.23
N ALA A 228 -4.87 5.48 12.24
CA ALA A 228 -5.31 5.32 13.62
C ALA A 228 -6.71 5.88 13.92
N PHE A 229 -7.41 6.49 12.95
CA PHE A 229 -8.78 6.93 13.17
C PHE A 229 -9.78 5.76 13.11
N PRO A 230 -10.76 5.70 14.03
CA PRO A 230 -11.86 4.76 13.93
C PRO A 230 -12.59 4.86 12.59
N GLY A 231 -12.90 3.72 11.99
CA GLY A 231 -13.53 3.63 10.66
C GLY A 231 -12.54 3.56 9.50
N VAL A 232 -11.23 3.68 9.75
CA VAL A 232 -10.18 3.46 8.76
C VAL A 232 -9.58 2.06 8.92
N VAL A 233 -9.36 1.37 7.80
CA VAL A 233 -8.63 0.10 7.75
C VAL A 233 -7.13 0.40 7.86
N SER A 234 -6.57 0.28 9.06
CA SER A 234 -5.13 0.44 9.31
C SER A 234 -4.35 -0.81 8.89
N VAL A 235 -3.43 -0.67 7.95
CA VAL A 235 -2.72 -1.81 7.32
C VAL A 235 -1.25 -1.85 7.70
N ALA A 236 -0.82 -2.95 8.33
CA ALA A 236 0.57 -3.28 8.59
C ALA A 236 1.22 -4.04 7.41
N ALA A 237 2.55 -4.04 7.35
CA ALA A 237 3.31 -4.77 6.34
C ALA A 237 3.84 -6.09 6.91
N ALA A 238 3.61 -7.18 6.17
CA ALA A 238 4.17 -8.49 6.45
C ALA A 238 5.37 -8.80 5.53
N ASP A 239 6.33 -9.53 6.07
CA ASP A 239 7.48 -10.08 5.35
C ASP A 239 7.10 -11.33 4.53
N HIS A 240 8.09 -11.86 3.82
CA HIS A 240 7.99 -13.10 3.04
C HIS A 240 7.52 -14.34 3.81
N GLY A 241 7.68 -14.36 5.14
CA GLY A 241 7.25 -15.42 6.04
C GLY A 241 5.88 -15.14 6.67
N LEU A 242 5.20 -14.07 6.25
CA LEU A 242 3.94 -13.57 6.81
C LEU A 242 4.05 -13.21 8.30
N ARG A 243 5.22 -12.70 8.71
CA ARG A 243 5.45 -12.06 10.01
C ARG A 243 5.51 -10.56 9.83
N ARG A 244 5.36 -9.78 10.90
CA ARG A 244 5.51 -8.33 10.81
C ARG A 244 6.87 -7.96 10.22
N ALA A 245 6.88 -7.13 9.19
CA ALA A 245 8.11 -6.56 8.67
C ALA A 245 8.74 -5.65 9.72
N SER A 246 10.07 -5.68 9.87
CA SER A 246 10.76 -4.99 10.97
C SER A 246 10.46 -3.49 11.06
N PHE A 247 10.26 -2.84 9.91
CA PHE A 247 9.88 -1.43 9.80
C PHE A 247 8.38 -1.16 10.06
N SER A 248 7.49 -2.15 9.94
CA SER A 248 6.06 -1.90 10.08
C SER A 248 5.73 -1.48 11.50
N ASN A 249 5.03 -0.36 11.67
CA ASN A 249 4.55 0.07 12.98
C ASN A 249 3.64 -1.01 13.57
N TRP A 250 3.80 -1.22 14.88
CA TRP A 250 3.00 -2.11 15.68
C TRP A 250 2.43 -1.31 16.86
N ASN A 251 1.11 -1.29 16.94
CA ASN A 251 0.35 -0.60 17.95
C ASN A 251 -1.12 -1.10 17.90
N PRO A 252 -1.94 -0.76 18.91
CA PRO A 252 -3.35 -1.15 18.94
C PRO A 252 -4.25 -0.64 17.80
N SER A 253 -3.80 0.26 16.92
CA SER A 253 -4.63 0.68 15.78
C SER A 253 -4.48 -0.21 14.57
N VAL A 254 -3.45 -1.07 14.50
CA VAL A 254 -3.30 -2.03 13.39
C VAL A 254 -4.51 -2.95 13.34
N LEU A 255 -5.19 -2.99 12.18
CA LEU A 255 -6.39 -3.79 12.00
C LEU A 255 -6.07 -5.12 11.31
N LEU A 256 -5.27 -5.09 10.25
CA LEU A 256 -4.78 -6.28 9.55
C LEU A 256 -3.47 -5.97 8.83
N ALA A 257 -2.84 -6.99 8.25
CA ALA A 257 -1.63 -6.86 7.45
C ALA A 257 -1.82 -7.33 6.01
N ALA A 258 -0.89 -6.94 5.14
CA ALA A 258 -0.71 -7.51 3.81
C ALA A 258 0.79 -7.61 3.48
N PRO A 259 1.19 -8.39 2.45
CA PRO A 259 2.57 -8.39 1.99
C PRO A 259 3.10 -6.99 1.73
N GLY A 260 4.27 -6.66 2.29
CA GLY A 260 4.86 -5.33 2.15
C GLY A 260 6.38 -5.34 2.02
N VAL A 261 7.00 -6.47 1.68
CA VAL A 261 8.45 -6.59 1.46
C VAL A 261 8.72 -7.23 0.11
N ASP A 262 9.63 -6.64 -0.66
CA ASP A 262 9.97 -7.01 -2.04
C ASP A 262 8.73 -7.17 -2.93
N ILE A 263 7.83 -6.20 -2.80
CA ILE A 263 6.66 -6.08 -3.66
C ILE A 263 7.12 -5.48 -4.97
N LEU A 264 6.55 -5.95 -6.08
CA LEU A 264 6.81 -5.43 -7.43
C LEU A 264 5.58 -4.64 -7.91
N GLY A 265 5.80 -3.48 -8.51
CA GLY A 265 4.76 -2.69 -9.18
C GLY A 265 5.32 -1.71 -10.20
N ALA A 266 4.46 -0.85 -10.77
CA ALA A 266 4.85 0.14 -11.76
C ALA A 266 5.44 1.40 -11.12
N GLY A 267 6.38 2.03 -11.82
CA GLY A 267 6.84 3.40 -11.59
C GLY A 267 6.41 4.31 -12.75
N PRO A 268 6.46 5.65 -12.60
CA PRO A 268 6.21 6.55 -13.71
C PRO A 268 7.21 6.33 -14.86
N GLY A 269 6.79 6.65 -16.09
CA GLY A 269 7.65 6.56 -17.27
C GLY A 269 7.89 5.13 -17.76
N ASP A 270 6.90 4.25 -17.60
CA ASP A 270 6.97 2.81 -17.95
C ASP A 270 8.09 2.03 -17.23
N GLU A 271 8.52 2.50 -16.05
CA GLU A 271 9.45 1.78 -15.19
C GLU A 271 8.73 0.74 -14.31
N TYR A 272 9.48 -0.24 -13.81
CA TYR A 272 9.02 -1.16 -12.77
C TYR A 272 9.90 -1.05 -11.53
N TRP A 273 9.25 -1.11 -10.37
CA TRP A 273 9.85 -0.86 -9.08
C TRP A 273 9.66 -2.04 -8.15
N VAL A 274 10.71 -2.37 -7.40
CA VAL A 274 10.63 -3.30 -6.27
C VAL A 274 10.85 -2.52 -4.98
N GLY A 275 9.96 -2.70 -4.02
CA GLY A 275 9.95 -1.89 -2.81
C GLY A 275 9.39 -2.61 -1.59
N LYS A 276 9.46 -1.92 -0.47
CA LYS A 276 8.91 -2.39 0.82
C LYS A 276 8.21 -1.23 1.52
N GLY A 277 7.21 -1.51 2.33
CA GLY A 277 6.47 -0.49 3.08
C GLY A 277 5.05 -0.91 3.42
N THR A 278 4.47 -0.26 4.44
CA THR A 278 3.03 -0.34 4.71
C THR A 278 2.21 0.25 3.58
N SER A 279 2.80 1.10 2.74
CA SER A 279 2.17 1.67 1.53
C SER A 279 1.73 0.57 0.55
N GLN A 280 2.63 -0.34 0.18
CA GLN A 280 2.33 -1.44 -0.74
C GLN A 280 1.27 -2.36 -0.15
N ALA A 281 1.37 -2.68 1.14
CA ALA A 281 0.37 -3.47 1.86
C ALA A 281 -1.02 -2.80 1.82
N THR A 282 -1.07 -1.48 2.01
CA THR A 282 -2.31 -0.67 1.95
C THR A 282 -2.96 -0.73 0.57
N ALA A 283 -2.17 -0.63 -0.49
CA ALA A 283 -2.66 -0.73 -1.87
C ALA A 283 -3.25 -2.11 -2.17
N LEU A 284 -2.58 -3.19 -1.72
CA LEU A 284 -3.10 -4.55 -1.86
C LEU A 284 -4.45 -4.72 -1.13
N VAL A 285 -4.58 -4.24 0.10
CA VAL A 285 -5.84 -4.28 0.84
C VAL A 285 -6.92 -3.44 0.14
N SER A 286 -6.58 -2.26 -0.38
CA SER A 286 -7.52 -1.41 -1.12
C SER A 286 -8.08 -2.12 -2.36
N GLY A 287 -7.25 -2.90 -3.06
CA GLY A 287 -7.74 -3.74 -4.14
C GLY A 287 -8.66 -4.86 -3.66
N VAL A 288 -8.39 -5.51 -2.52
CA VAL A 288 -9.31 -6.52 -1.97
C VAL A 288 -10.65 -5.90 -1.60
N VAL A 289 -10.64 -4.70 -1.03
CA VAL A 289 -11.85 -3.92 -0.77
C VAL A 289 -12.58 -3.62 -2.07
N ALA A 290 -11.87 -3.26 -3.15
CA ALA A 290 -12.49 -3.02 -4.46
C ALA A 290 -13.17 -4.27 -5.02
N LEU A 291 -12.56 -5.46 -4.89
CA LEU A 291 -13.21 -6.73 -5.24
C LEU A 291 -14.53 -6.92 -4.45
N ILE A 292 -14.51 -6.68 -3.13
CA ILE A 292 -15.72 -6.78 -2.30
C ILE A 292 -16.79 -5.78 -2.74
N LYS A 293 -16.41 -4.53 -3.04
CA LYS A 293 -17.34 -3.49 -3.46
C LYS A 293 -17.93 -3.76 -4.85
N ALA A 294 -17.19 -4.41 -5.75
CA ALA A 294 -17.71 -4.79 -7.07
C ALA A 294 -18.82 -5.83 -6.96
N GLU A 295 -18.61 -6.87 -6.14
CA GLU A 295 -19.60 -7.94 -5.95
C GLU A 295 -20.75 -7.52 -5.00
N HIS A 296 -20.44 -6.68 -4.00
CA HIS A 296 -21.40 -6.24 -2.98
C HIS A 296 -21.36 -4.71 -2.78
N PRO A 297 -21.84 -3.94 -3.78
CA PRO A 297 -21.71 -2.47 -3.79
C PRO A 297 -22.42 -1.78 -2.61
N ASN A 298 -23.50 -2.39 -2.10
CA ASN A 298 -24.28 -1.86 -0.99
C ASN A 298 -23.78 -2.32 0.39
N LEU A 299 -22.73 -3.14 0.47
CA LEU A 299 -22.20 -3.60 1.75
C LEU A 299 -21.60 -2.40 2.52
N PRO A 300 -22.09 -2.09 3.73
CA PRO A 300 -21.59 -0.95 4.51
C PRO A 300 -20.12 -1.13 4.91
N PRO A 301 -19.35 -0.05 5.08
CA PRO A 301 -17.93 -0.12 5.42
C PRO A 301 -17.60 -1.01 6.63
N ALA A 302 -18.44 -0.98 7.67
CA ALA A 302 -18.25 -1.83 8.85
C ALA A 302 -18.34 -3.34 8.52
N LEU A 303 -19.23 -3.75 7.61
CA LEU A 303 -19.35 -5.15 7.20
C LEU A 303 -18.24 -5.54 6.22
N VAL A 304 -17.74 -4.61 5.41
CA VAL A 304 -16.52 -4.83 4.60
C VAL A 304 -15.32 -5.08 5.51
N ILE A 305 -15.13 -4.24 6.54
CA ILE A 305 -14.09 -4.42 7.57
C ILE A 305 -14.22 -5.78 8.26
N GLN A 306 -15.44 -6.18 8.61
CA GLN A 306 -15.69 -7.48 9.20
C GLN A 306 -15.35 -8.64 8.24
N ALA A 307 -15.65 -8.51 6.95
CA ALA A 307 -15.31 -9.50 5.94
C ALA A 307 -13.78 -9.67 5.81
N LEU A 308 -13.03 -8.56 5.75
CA LEU A 308 -11.56 -8.58 5.70
C LEU A 308 -10.95 -9.30 6.91
N THR A 309 -11.41 -8.95 8.11
CA THR A 309 -10.85 -9.48 9.37
C THR A 309 -11.25 -10.92 9.63
N ALA A 310 -12.48 -11.32 9.27
CA ALA A 310 -12.92 -12.71 9.35
C ALA A 310 -12.23 -13.61 8.31
N GLY A 311 -12.01 -13.08 7.11
CA GLY A 311 -11.35 -13.77 5.99
C GLY A 311 -9.82 -13.84 6.09
N ALA A 312 -9.22 -13.11 7.04
CA ALA A 312 -7.76 -13.07 7.21
C ALA A 312 -7.15 -14.47 7.46
N ILE A 313 -5.97 -14.69 6.88
CA ILE A 313 -5.10 -15.84 7.14
C ILE A 313 -4.05 -15.46 8.19
N LYS A 314 -3.27 -16.44 8.67
CA LYS A 314 -2.21 -16.21 9.69
C LYS A 314 -2.72 -15.44 10.91
N ARG A 315 -3.95 -15.74 11.32
CA ARG A 315 -4.59 -15.12 12.48
C ARG A 315 -3.80 -15.49 13.75
N PRO A 316 -3.53 -14.53 14.65
CA PRO A 316 -2.86 -14.83 15.91
C PRO A 316 -3.71 -15.74 16.79
N THR A 317 -3.08 -16.55 17.64
CA THR A 317 -3.75 -17.51 18.53
C THR A 317 -4.79 -16.85 19.44
N GLY A 318 -4.54 -15.61 19.88
CA GLY A 318 -5.47 -14.81 20.70
C GLY A 318 -6.58 -14.10 19.91
N GLY A 319 -6.65 -14.28 18.59
CA GLY A 319 -7.62 -13.65 17.71
C GLY A 319 -7.23 -12.24 17.22
N TYR A 320 -6.38 -11.54 17.95
CA TYR A 320 -5.80 -10.24 17.60
C TYR A 320 -4.40 -10.08 18.21
N ASP A 321 -3.50 -9.37 17.53
CA ASP A 321 -2.26 -8.85 18.09
C ASP A 321 -1.96 -7.43 17.53
N THR A 322 -1.02 -6.72 18.14
CA THR A 322 -0.64 -5.36 17.70
C THR A 322 0.31 -5.32 16.51
N ASP A 323 0.75 -6.48 16.01
CA ASP A 323 1.74 -6.62 14.95
C ASP A 323 1.06 -6.75 13.58
N LEU A 324 0.16 -7.73 13.46
CA LEU A 324 -0.59 -8.10 12.26
C LEU A 324 -2.10 -7.87 12.42
N GLY A 325 -2.57 -7.41 13.57
CA GLY A 325 -3.99 -7.21 13.82
C GLY A 325 -4.75 -8.53 13.85
N PHE A 326 -5.79 -8.64 13.01
CA PHE A 326 -6.54 -9.89 12.83
C PHE A 326 -5.85 -10.93 11.96
N GLY A 327 -4.72 -10.59 11.32
CA GLY A 327 -3.95 -11.47 10.44
C GLY A 327 -3.62 -10.81 9.09
N VAL A 328 -3.20 -11.62 8.13
CA VAL A 328 -2.90 -11.18 6.75
C VAL A 328 -4.15 -11.30 5.88
N VAL A 329 -4.48 -10.27 5.11
CA VAL A 329 -5.63 -10.28 4.20
C VAL A 329 -5.55 -11.42 3.18
N ASN A 330 -6.70 -11.99 2.83
CA ASN A 330 -6.83 -12.95 1.75
C ASN A 330 -8.11 -12.63 0.96
N ALA A 331 -7.98 -12.41 -0.35
CA ALA A 331 -9.03 -11.88 -1.20
C ALA A 331 -10.22 -12.83 -1.33
N ALA A 332 -9.95 -14.10 -1.68
CA ALA A 332 -11.00 -15.11 -1.87
C ALA A 332 -11.81 -15.34 -0.58
N ARG A 333 -11.13 -15.48 0.57
CA ARG A 333 -11.81 -15.63 1.87
C ARG A 333 -12.58 -14.39 2.28
N SER A 334 -12.05 -13.20 2.02
CA SER A 334 -12.75 -11.95 2.34
C SER A 334 -14.00 -11.78 1.49
N LEU A 335 -13.95 -12.14 0.20
CA LEU A 335 -15.13 -12.19 -0.68
C LEU A 335 -16.17 -13.20 -0.18
N ALA A 336 -15.74 -14.40 0.23
CA ALA A 336 -16.65 -15.41 0.78
C ALA A 336 -17.35 -14.93 2.06
N GLU A 337 -16.61 -14.28 2.97
CA GLU A 337 -17.19 -13.69 4.19
C GLU A 337 -18.11 -12.51 3.85
N ALA A 338 -17.77 -11.67 2.87
CA ALA A 338 -18.63 -10.60 2.41
C ALA A 338 -19.96 -11.15 1.84
N ALA A 339 -19.91 -12.24 1.06
CA ALA A 339 -21.10 -12.91 0.54
C ALA A 339 -21.98 -13.51 1.64
N ARG A 340 -21.36 -14.02 2.72
CA ARG A 340 -22.10 -14.46 3.91
C ARG A 340 -22.75 -13.28 4.63
N LEU A 341 -22.01 -12.18 4.78
CA LEU A 341 -22.47 -10.98 5.48
C LEU A 341 -23.58 -10.24 4.71
N ALA A 342 -23.51 -10.21 3.38
CA ALA A 342 -24.51 -9.59 2.51
C ALA A 342 -25.88 -10.28 2.56
N ARG A 343 -25.95 -11.54 3.04
CA ARG A 343 -27.20 -12.28 3.21
C ARG A 343 -27.96 -11.91 4.48
N TYR A 344 -27.32 -11.26 5.46
CA TYR A 344 -28.04 -10.79 6.64
C TYR A 344 -28.97 -9.65 6.23
N THR A 345 -30.26 -9.91 6.30
CA THR A 345 -31.27 -8.88 6.12
C THR A 345 -31.46 -8.12 7.43
N PHE A 346 -31.69 -6.81 7.35
CA PHE A 346 -31.97 -5.93 8.50
C PHE A 346 -33.34 -6.19 9.14
N VAL A 347 -34.12 -7.14 8.62
CA VAL A 347 -35.42 -7.48 9.17
C VAL A 347 -35.20 -8.52 10.24
N ALA A 348 -35.07 -8.08 11.49
CA ALA A 348 -35.31 -8.96 12.61
C ALA A 348 -36.72 -9.56 12.43
N ASP A 349 -36.85 -10.87 12.54
CA ASP A 349 -38.13 -11.56 12.56
C ASP A 349 -38.45 -12.06 13.98
N GLY A 350 -39.68 -12.53 14.19
CA GLY A 350 -40.14 -13.03 15.48
C GLY A 350 -40.71 -11.97 16.43
N SER A 351 -41.22 -12.44 17.57
CA SER A 351 -42.01 -11.63 18.53
C SER A 351 -41.24 -10.50 19.21
N HIS A 352 -39.90 -10.52 19.10
CA HIS A 352 -38.99 -9.52 19.69
C HIS A 352 -38.37 -8.60 18.64
N ALA A 353 -38.71 -8.78 17.36
CA ALA A 353 -38.28 -7.87 16.32
C ALA A 353 -38.89 -6.48 16.53
N HIS A 354 -38.02 -5.48 16.63
CA HIS A 354 -38.43 -4.09 16.63
C HIS A 354 -38.35 -3.55 15.21
N ASP A 355 -39.45 -2.96 14.75
CA ASP A 355 -39.46 -2.16 13.52
C ASP A 355 -38.56 -0.93 13.73
N PRO A 356 -37.44 -0.79 13.00
CA PRO A 356 -36.54 0.34 13.15
C PRO A 356 -37.16 1.68 12.69
N ALA A 357 -38.23 1.65 11.89
CA ALA A 357 -39.01 2.86 11.54
C ALA A 357 -39.95 3.29 12.68
N ARG A 358 -40.18 2.41 13.66
CA ARG A 358 -41.01 2.70 14.83
C ARG A 358 -40.13 3.31 15.91
N VAL A 359 -40.20 4.63 16.05
CA VAL A 359 -39.51 5.39 17.11
C VAL A 359 -39.75 4.71 18.46
N LEU A 360 -38.67 4.37 19.16
CA LEU A 360 -38.72 3.77 20.49
C LEU A 360 -39.30 4.79 21.49
N GLY A 361 -40.61 4.69 21.73
CA GLY A 361 -41.33 5.23 22.88
C GLY A 361 -41.41 6.75 22.97
N ALA A 362 -42.53 7.33 22.53
CA ALA A 362 -43.12 8.44 23.29
C ALA A 362 -43.54 7.86 24.65
N GLY A 363 -42.74 8.10 25.70
CA GLY A 363 -42.94 7.54 27.03
C GLY A 363 -44.37 7.75 27.53
N LYS A 364 -45.08 6.65 27.80
CA LYS A 364 -46.31 6.70 28.61
C LYS A 364 -45.90 6.85 30.07
N GLY A 365 -46.22 8.01 30.67
CA GLY A 365 -46.46 8.07 32.11
C GLY A 365 -45.70 9.12 32.92
N ALA A 366 -45.68 10.39 32.52
CA ALA A 366 -45.66 11.45 33.52
C ALA A 366 -47.08 11.57 34.11
N LYS A 367 -47.36 10.84 35.19
CA LYS A 367 -48.53 11.10 36.04
C LYS A 367 -48.38 12.51 36.59
N ARG A 368 -49.08 13.48 35.98
CA ARG A 368 -49.33 14.77 36.62
C ARG A 368 -50.32 14.52 37.76
N ASN A 369 -49.85 14.67 38.99
CA ASN A 369 -50.73 14.83 40.14
C ASN A 369 -51.54 16.12 39.94
N ALA A 370 -52.83 15.99 39.67
CA ALA A 370 -53.80 17.07 39.77
C ALA A 370 -54.85 16.65 40.80
N SER A 371 -54.65 17.08 42.05
CA SER A 371 -55.68 17.07 43.07
C SER A 371 -56.54 18.33 42.92
N GLY A 372 -57.80 18.12 42.53
CA GLY A 372 -58.99 18.86 43.00
C GLY A 372 -59.16 20.33 42.60
N GLY A 373 -60.28 20.62 41.91
CA GLY A 373 -60.86 21.97 41.92
C GLY A 373 -61.71 22.34 40.70
N THR A 374 -63.00 21.97 40.76
CA THR A 374 -64.20 22.73 40.31
C THR A 374 -64.20 23.63 39.06
N ALA A 375 -65.11 23.29 38.15
CA ALA A 375 -66.11 24.14 37.46
C ALA A 375 -65.74 25.50 36.85
N GLY A 376 -66.06 25.70 35.56
CA GLY A 376 -66.17 27.02 34.95
C GLY A 376 -66.26 27.01 33.43
N ASN A 377 -67.21 27.74 32.89
CA ASN A 377 -67.69 27.74 31.51
C ASN A 377 -66.96 28.76 30.61
N ALA A 378 -67.04 28.54 29.29
CA ALA A 378 -67.03 29.50 28.18
C ALA A 378 -65.82 30.42 27.92
N GLY A 379 -65.60 30.70 26.62
CA GLY A 379 -65.24 32.06 26.19
C GLY A 379 -64.04 32.18 25.25
N GLU A 380 -64.34 32.62 24.04
CA GLU A 380 -63.52 33.24 22.99
C GLU A 380 -62.37 34.17 23.46
N GLY A 381 -61.42 34.46 22.56
CA GLY A 381 -60.92 35.83 22.44
C GLY A 381 -59.42 36.03 22.19
N MET A 382 -59.13 36.70 21.08
CA MET A 382 -57.87 37.31 20.61
C MET A 382 -57.17 38.29 21.57
N GLY A 383 -55.88 38.55 21.28
CA GLY A 383 -55.13 39.80 21.56
C GLY A 383 -54.40 39.79 22.91
N GLY A 384 -53.16 40.26 23.10
CA GLY A 384 -52.37 41.28 22.42
C GLY A 384 -51.88 42.29 23.48
N GLY A 385 -50.58 42.59 23.54
CA GLY A 385 -50.00 43.72 24.31
C GLY A 385 -49.55 43.39 25.75
N THR A 386 -48.24 43.42 26.09
CA THR A 386 -47.32 44.55 26.41
C THR A 386 -47.33 45.01 27.86
N GLY A 387 -46.12 45.12 28.45
CA GLY A 387 -45.78 45.91 29.64
C GLY A 387 -45.77 45.10 30.96
N GLY A 388 -44.81 45.23 31.88
CA GLY A 388 -43.67 46.12 32.02
C GLY A 388 -43.28 46.19 33.50
N GLY A 389 -41.97 46.30 33.80
CA GLY A 389 -41.42 46.72 35.10
C GLY A 389 -41.55 45.71 36.25
N THR A 390 -40.67 45.58 37.24
CA THR A 390 -39.51 46.33 37.76
C THR A 390 -38.84 45.35 38.75
N GLY A 391 -37.53 45.21 38.80
CA GLY A 391 -36.74 45.96 39.79
C GLY A 391 -35.60 45.09 40.35
N GLU A 392 -34.39 45.67 40.32
CA GLU A 392 -33.17 45.52 41.14
C GLU A 392 -32.79 44.11 41.68
N GLY A 393 -31.59 43.58 41.50
CA GLY A 393 -30.23 44.16 41.69
C GLY A 393 -29.52 43.17 42.62
N THR A 394 -28.39 42.53 42.31
CA THR A 394 -26.98 42.98 42.28
C THR A 394 -26.14 41.74 41.88
N ALA A 395 -25.35 41.74 40.80
CA ALA A 395 -23.94 42.15 40.69
C ALA A 395 -22.92 41.29 41.48
N GLY A 396 -21.94 40.70 40.78
CA GLY A 396 -20.63 40.38 41.37
C GLY A 396 -19.83 39.19 40.84
N ASN A 397 -18.99 39.44 39.82
CA ASN A 397 -17.70 38.79 39.46
C ASN A 397 -17.71 37.34 38.89
N ALA A 398 -17.33 37.05 37.64
CA ALA A 398 -16.18 37.41 36.79
C ALA A 398 -14.81 36.90 37.31
N GLY A 399 -14.21 36.01 36.52
CA GLY A 399 -12.88 35.45 36.69
C GLY A 399 -12.50 34.64 35.46
N GLY A 400 -12.18 35.33 34.37
CA GLY A 400 -11.54 34.72 33.21
C GLY A 400 -10.06 34.48 33.47
N ASN A 401 -9.49 33.49 32.79
CA ASN A 401 -8.07 33.47 32.54
C ASN A 401 -7.78 33.01 31.10
N THR A 402 -7.19 33.95 30.39
CA THR A 402 -6.53 33.83 29.08
C THR A 402 -5.28 32.96 29.19
N GLU A 403 -5.08 32.03 28.26
CA GLU A 403 -3.74 31.50 27.98
C GLU A 403 -3.23 32.01 26.63
N ARG A 404 -2.09 32.70 26.72
CA ARG A 404 -1.30 33.19 25.60
C ARG A 404 -0.55 32.03 24.95
N GLY A 405 -0.44 32.12 23.63
CA GLY A 405 0.32 31.19 22.82
C GLY A 405 1.81 31.13 23.18
N ALA A 406 2.34 29.92 23.02
CA ALA A 406 3.74 29.68 22.75
C ALA A 406 3.80 28.85 21.46
N ALA A 407 4.32 29.47 20.40
CA ALA A 407 4.66 28.80 19.15
C ALA A 407 5.82 27.83 19.42
N GLY A 408 5.51 26.55 19.55
CA GLY A 408 6.47 25.46 19.59
C GLY A 408 6.57 24.83 18.20
N SER A 409 7.68 25.05 17.52
CA SER A 409 8.08 24.37 16.28
C SER A 409 7.96 22.84 16.44
N ALA A 410 6.91 22.26 15.85
CA ALA A 410 6.74 20.81 15.78
C ALA A 410 7.83 20.21 14.89
N ARG A 411 8.71 19.39 15.48
CA ARG A 411 9.60 18.50 14.71
C ARG A 411 8.72 17.44 14.05
N GLN A 412 8.45 17.60 12.76
CA GLN A 412 7.92 16.52 11.93
C GLN A 412 8.99 15.40 11.90
N GLY A 413 8.67 14.25 12.50
CA GLY A 413 9.44 13.03 12.38
C GLY A 413 9.56 12.62 10.92
N ARG A 414 10.79 12.49 10.45
CA ARG A 414 11.16 12.09 9.08
C ARG A 414 10.90 10.59 8.91
N ALA A 415 9.91 10.23 8.10
CA ALA A 415 9.90 8.94 7.43
C ALA A 415 10.41 9.14 6.01
N THR A 416 11.72 8.97 5.79
CA THR A 416 12.25 8.78 4.43
C THR A 416 11.58 7.55 3.83
N PRO A 417 11.01 7.63 2.61
CA PRO A 417 10.50 6.43 1.95
C PRO A 417 11.65 5.43 1.83
N PRO A 418 11.41 4.14 2.12
CA PRO A 418 12.44 3.12 1.99
C PRO A 418 12.96 3.08 0.54
N PRO A 419 14.23 2.70 0.33
CA PRO A 419 14.82 2.64 -1.00
C PRO A 419 13.97 1.74 -1.91
N VAL A 420 13.64 2.26 -3.09
CA VAL A 420 12.97 1.53 -4.17
C VAL A 420 14.02 1.18 -5.20
N GLU A 421 14.11 -0.10 -5.56
CA GLU A 421 14.99 -0.57 -6.63
C GLU A 421 14.27 -0.42 -7.98
N VAL A 422 14.88 0.32 -8.90
CA VAL A 422 14.34 0.49 -10.25
C VAL A 422 14.83 -0.66 -11.12
N VAL A 423 13.90 -1.50 -11.58
CA VAL A 423 14.18 -2.57 -12.54
C VAL A 423 14.00 -1.98 -13.94
N ARG A 424 15.11 -1.65 -14.60
CA ARG A 424 15.12 -1.25 -16.02
C ARG A 424 15.36 -2.46 -16.92
N ARG A 425 14.55 -2.60 -17.97
CA ARG A 425 14.75 -3.58 -19.03
C ARG A 425 15.92 -3.15 -19.92
N ASP A 426 17.11 -3.70 -19.68
CA ASP A 426 18.13 -3.84 -20.73
C ASP A 426 18.03 -5.26 -21.31
N SER A 427 18.02 -5.38 -22.63
CA SER A 427 17.74 -6.63 -23.37
C SER A 427 18.92 -7.62 -23.35
N SER A 428 19.85 -7.48 -22.41
CA SER A 428 20.87 -8.48 -22.14
C SER A 428 21.38 -8.33 -20.70
N ARG A 429 21.06 -9.34 -19.86
CA ARG A 429 21.53 -9.56 -18.48
C ARG A 429 20.70 -8.89 -17.38
N ILE A 430 19.78 -9.67 -16.81
CA ILE A 430 19.24 -9.43 -15.46
C ILE A 430 20.39 -9.59 -14.48
N THR A 431 20.80 -8.51 -13.82
CA THR A 431 21.77 -8.55 -12.72
C THR A 431 21.05 -8.20 -11.44
N ILE A 432 20.77 -9.22 -10.62
CA ILE A 432 20.19 -9.08 -9.27
C ILE A 432 21.36 -8.75 -8.33
N TYR A 433 21.45 -7.52 -7.82
CA TYR A 433 22.46 -7.17 -6.82
C TYR A 433 21.87 -7.30 -5.41
N GLY A 434 22.11 -8.44 -4.77
CA GLY A 434 21.88 -8.63 -3.34
C GLY A 434 22.83 -7.75 -2.52
N GLY A 435 22.28 -6.76 -1.82
CA GLY A 435 23.00 -6.00 -0.80
C GLY A 435 23.20 -6.85 0.47
N VAL A 436 24.28 -7.64 0.51
CA VAL A 436 24.76 -8.25 1.76
C VAL A 436 25.67 -7.25 2.46
N ALA A 437 25.25 -6.81 3.65
CA ALA A 437 26.11 -6.09 4.57
C ALA A 437 27.32 -6.97 4.94
N VAL A 438 28.51 -6.54 4.54
CA VAL A 438 29.77 -7.20 4.92
C VAL A 438 30.04 -6.91 6.39
N VAL A 439 29.74 -7.88 7.25
CA VAL A 439 30.38 -8.01 8.57
C VAL A 439 31.77 -8.60 8.32
N ALA A 440 32.79 -7.76 8.42
CA ALA A 440 34.18 -8.19 8.44
C ALA A 440 34.45 -8.93 9.76
N GLY A 441 34.82 -10.21 9.68
CA GLY A 441 35.14 -11.02 10.86
C GLY A 441 35.59 -12.44 10.52
N ILE A 442 36.87 -12.58 10.18
CA ILE A 442 37.77 -13.72 10.50
C ILE A 442 37.24 -15.14 10.20
N ALA A 443 37.69 -15.74 9.09
CA ALA A 443 38.27 -17.10 9.02
C ALA A 443 38.45 -17.56 7.56
N ALA A 444 39.64 -17.41 6.99
CA ALA A 444 40.05 -18.11 5.78
C ALA A 444 41.55 -18.44 5.86
N LEU A 445 41.86 -19.50 6.62
CA LEU A 445 43.02 -20.33 6.40
C LEU A 445 42.50 -21.65 5.85
N VAL A 446 43.27 -22.23 4.93
CA VAL A 446 43.14 -23.55 4.29
C VAL A 446 42.56 -23.50 2.87
N SER A 447 43.44 -23.91 1.95
CA SER A 447 43.18 -24.36 0.57
C SER A 447 42.98 -23.29 -0.49
N VAL A 448 44.06 -22.81 -1.11
CA VAL A 448 44.42 -23.12 -2.52
C VAL A 448 45.93 -22.85 -2.71
N GLY A 449 46.76 -23.78 -2.24
CA GLY A 449 47.89 -24.21 -3.07
C GLY A 449 47.31 -25.11 -4.16
N VAL A 450 47.92 -25.10 -5.36
CA VAL A 450 47.59 -25.92 -6.57
C VAL A 450 47.12 -25.13 -7.81
N ILE A 451 47.34 -23.80 -7.88
CA ILE A 451 47.33 -23.10 -9.19
C ILE A 451 48.60 -22.23 -9.32
N ALA A 452 49.76 -22.88 -9.20
CA ALA A 452 51.08 -22.26 -9.45
C ALA A 452 52.01 -23.22 -10.19
N LEU A 453 51.46 -24.03 -11.10
CA LEU A 453 52.23 -24.79 -12.08
C LEU A 453 51.54 -24.66 -13.43
N LEU A 454 52.33 -24.38 -14.47
CA LEU A 454 51.96 -24.23 -15.89
C LEU A 454 51.58 -22.82 -16.35
N VAL A 455 52.58 -21.93 -16.41
CA VAL A 455 53.14 -21.44 -17.69
C VAL A 455 54.24 -20.43 -17.34
N GLY A 456 55.47 -20.93 -17.28
CA GLY A 456 56.68 -20.12 -17.32
C GLY A 456 57.25 -20.15 -18.73
N ARG A 457 57.38 -18.96 -19.36
CA ARG A 457 58.47 -18.53 -20.26
C ARG A 457 57.98 -17.37 -21.12
N ALA A 458 58.49 -16.16 -20.88
CA ALA A 458 59.45 -15.50 -21.78
C ALA A 458 59.54 -13.98 -21.53
N ARG A 459 60.78 -13.56 -21.24
CA ARG A 459 61.44 -12.31 -21.66
C ARG A 459 61.16 -11.00 -20.89
N ARG A 460 62.16 -10.70 -20.06
CA ARG A 460 62.81 -9.42 -19.74
C ARG A 460 62.52 -8.27 -20.72
N VAL A 461 62.10 -7.11 -20.19
CA VAL A 461 62.68 -5.77 -20.42
C VAL A 461 62.30 -4.87 -19.22
N THR A 462 63.27 -4.25 -18.57
CA THR A 462 63.15 -3.03 -17.72
C THR A 462 63.80 -1.88 -18.50
N PRO A 463 63.33 -0.62 -18.37
CA PRO A 463 63.95 0.28 -17.38
C PRO A 463 63.01 1.30 -16.69
N GLU A 464 63.25 1.50 -15.39
CA GLU A 464 63.40 2.75 -14.58
C GLU A 464 62.44 3.97 -14.70
N PRO A 465 62.35 4.81 -13.62
CA PRO A 465 61.12 5.44 -13.15
C PRO A 465 61.00 6.95 -13.42
N VAL A 466 59.78 7.49 -13.31
CA VAL A 466 59.53 8.95 -13.18
C VAL A 466 58.84 9.23 -11.85
N THR A 467 59.60 9.88 -10.97
CA THR A 467 59.18 10.47 -9.69
C THR A 467 58.54 11.84 -9.95
N PHE A 468 57.35 12.09 -9.40
CA PHE A 468 56.87 13.46 -9.17
C PHE A 468 56.76 13.70 -7.66
N LEU A 469 57.62 14.60 -7.18
CA LEU A 469 57.66 15.13 -5.82
C LEU A 469 56.72 16.31 -5.68
N ILE A 470 55.93 16.27 -4.61
CA ILE A 470 55.17 17.38 -4.03
C ILE A 470 56.17 18.38 -3.44
N SER A 471 56.03 19.66 -3.76
CA SER A 471 56.71 20.77 -3.08
C SER A 471 55.67 21.74 -2.53
N ALA A 472 55.74 21.97 -1.23
CA ALA A 472 55.00 23.01 -0.53
C ALA A 472 55.99 23.82 0.31
N GLN A 473 56.12 25.12 0.04
CA GLN A 473 56.44 26.14 1.04
C GLN A 473 55.82 27.50 0.64
N PRO A 474 55.44 28.35 1.62
CA PRO A 474 54.68 29.58 1.42
C PRO A 474 55.58 30.83 1.32
N GLY A 475 55.03 31.94 0.83
CA GLY A 475 55.71 33.23 0.94
C GLY A 475 55.01 34.37 0.20
N SER A 476 54.26 35.17 0.95
CA SER A 476 53.85 36.54 0.66
C SER A 476 55.06 37.50 0.60
N GLY A 477 55.05 38.46 -0.32
CA GLY A 477 55.95 39.62 -0.28
C GLY A 477 56.03 40.36 -1.62
N GLU A 478 55.20 41.42 -1.72
CA GLU A 478 55.15 42.53 -2.70
C GLU A 478 54.80 42.25 -4.17
#